data_AF-A0A6B1GSV4-F1
#
_entry.id   AF-A0A6B1GSV4-F1
#
_cell.length_a   1.000
_cell.length_b   1.000
_cell.length_c   1.000
_cell.angle_alpha   90.00
_cell.angle_beta   90.00
_cell.angle_gamma   90.00
#
_symmetry.space_group_name_H-M   'P 1'
#
loop_
_entity.id
_entity.type
_entity.pdbx_description
1 polymer ?
#
loop_
_entity_poly.entity_id
_entity_poly.type
_entity_poly.pdbx_seq_one_letter_code
_entity_poly.pdbx_strand_id
1 'polypeptide(L)'
;MCKIDDLANAIESCTIAGAGLDVFEQEPLPSDHKLWGLPNVLMTPHIAVRDAGNINDRRYEILIDNARRFLAGEELTNVVDKSKWY
;
A
#
# COMPACT_ATOMS: atom_id res chain seq x y z
N MET A 1 10.29 3.90 -7.93
CA MET A 1 9.73 4.21 -6.60
C MET A 1 9.49 5.72 -6.57
N CYS A 2 8.27 6.17 -6.33
CA CYS A 2 7.96 7.60 -6.25
C CYS A 2 8.31 8.08 -4.83
N LYS A 3 9.22 9.04 -4.71
CA LYS A 3 9.56 9.65 -3.43
C LYS A 3 8.42 10.54 -2.99
N ILE A 4 8.02 10.47 -1.72
CA ILE A 4 6.88 11.23 -1.22
C ILE A 4 7.10 12.76 -1.32
N ASP A 5 8.36 13.19 -1.23
CA ASP A 5 8.78 14.58 -1.45
C ASP A 5 8.58 15.03 -2.90
N ASP A 6 8.86 14.17 -3.89
CA ASP A 6 8.69 14.49 -5.31
C ASP A 6 7.21 14.72 -5.63
N LEU A 7 6.32 13.89 -5.05
CA LEU A 7 4.89 14.08 -5.17
C LEU A 7 4.46 15.43 -4.59
N ALA A 8 4.91 15.72 -3.37
CA ALA A 8 4.54 16.95 -2.69
C ALA A 8 5.07 18.20 -3.44
N ASN A 9 6.29 18.14 -3.98
CA ASN A 9 6.85 19.17 -4.87
C ASN A 9 5.98 19.37 -6.12
N ALA A 10 5.58 18.30 -6.80
CA ALA A 10 4.79 18.38 -8.03
C ALA A 10 3.39 18.98 -7.80
N ILE A 11 2.82 18.79 -6.61
CA ILE A 11 1.54 19.38 -6.21
C ILE A 11 1.73 20.88 -5.93
N GLU A 12 2.76 21.26 -5.18
CA GLU A 12 3.08 22.67 -4.88
C GLU A 12 3.42 23.48 -6.11
N SER A 13 4.14 22.89 -7.08
CA SER A 13 4.49 23.53 -8.35
C SER A 13 3.35 23.52 -9.38
N CYS A 14 2.15 23.08 -8.98
CA CYS A 14 0.99 22.93 -9.86
C CYS A 14 1.24 22.04 -11.09
N THR A 15 2.25 21.16 -11.03
CA THR A 15 2.52 20.17 -12.09
C THR A 15 1.43 19.10 -12.10
N ILE A 16 0.92 18.74 -10.93
CA ILE A 16 -0.28 17.92 -10.76
C ILE A 16 -1.27 18.64 -9.85
N ALA A 17 -2.57 18.44 -10.11
CA ALA A 17 -3.63 19.20 -9.43
C ALA A 17 -3.86 18.78 -7.96
N GLY A 18 -3.44 17.58 -7.56
CA GLY A 18 -3.65 17.03 -6.23
C GLY A 18 -3.40 15.52 -6.17
N ALA A 19 -3.59 14.92 -4.99
CA ALA A 19 -3.42 13.49 -4.76
C ALA A 19 -4.37 12.92 -3.70
N GLY A 20 -4.73 11.64 -3.85
CA GLY A 20 -5.36 10.82 -2.82
C GLY A 20 -4.41 9.71 -2.39
N LEU A 21 -4.09 9.62 -1.09
CA LEU A 21 -3.07 8.73 -0.55
C LEU A 21 -3.61 7.88 0.60
N ASP A 22 -3.37 6.57 0.55
CA ASP A 22 -3.63 5.62 1.65
C ASP A 22 -2.32 5.11 2.28
N VAL A 23 -1.20 5.17 1.54
CA VAL A 23 0.10 4.61 1.93
C VAL A 23 1.23 5.61 1.74
N PHE A 24 2.31 5.42 2.51
CA PHE A 24 3.49 6.29 2.50
C PHE A 24 4.78 5.46 2.54
N GLU A 25 5.92 6.04 2.11
CA GLU A 25 7.22 5.36 2.23
C GLU A 25 7.58 5.06 3.70
N GLN A 26 7.20 5.96 4.60
CA GLN A 26 7.29 5.79 6.06
C GLN A 26 5.88 5.89 6.65
N GLU A 27 5.48 4.87 7.40
CA GLU A 27 4.18 4.82 8.07
C GLU A 27 4.37 4.80 9.60
N PRO A 28 3.82 5.78 10.34
CA PRO A 28 3.05 6.93 9.86
C PRO A 28 3.93 8.00 9.19
N LEU A 29 3.32 8.84 8.34
CA LEU A 29 3.99 10.00 7.76
C LEU A 29 4.46 10.94 8.89
N PRO A 30 5.71 11.46 8.87
CA PRO A 30 6.19 12.42 9.85
C PRO A 30 5.22 13.60 10.00
N SER A 31 4.97 14.02 11.23
CA SER A 31 3.97 15.06 11.54
C SER A 31 4.33 16.44 11.00
N ASP A 32 5.60 16.67 10.69
CA ASP A 32 6.15 17.89 10.10
C ASP A 32 6.20 17.86 8.56
N HIS A 33 5.74 16.77 7.93
CA HIS A 33 5.75 16.64 6.48
C HIS A 33 4.75 17.59 5.79
N LYS A 34 5.17 18.25 4.71
CA LYS A 34 4.38 19.31 4.06
C LYS A 34 3.04 18.87 3.46
N LEU A 35 2.89 17.58 3.10
CA LEU A 35 1.60 17.04 2.62
C LEU A 35 0.44 17.29 3.58
N TRP A 36 0.69 17.38 4.89
CA TRP A 36 -0.34 17.72 5.88
C TRP A 36 -0.98 19.10 5.65
N GLY A 37 -0.26 20.03 5.03
CA GLY A 37 -0.70 21.40 4.78
C GLY A 37 -1.26 21.66 3.38
N LEU A 38 -1.17 20.70 2.45
CA LEU A 38 -1.59 20.92 1.07
C LEU A 38 -3.12 20.73 0.93
N PRO A 39 -3.89 21.77 0.54
CA PRO A 39 -5.35 21.72 0.52
C PRO A 39 -5.93 20.81 -0.56
N ASN A 40 -5.13 20.44 -1.56
CA ASN A 40 -5.45 19.57 -2.67
C ASN A 40 -4.93 18.12 -2.47
N VAL A 41 -4.63 17.75 -1.22
CA VAL A 41 -4.22 16.40 -0.84
C VAL A 41 -5.24 15.80 0.12
N LEU A 42 -5.79 14.64 -0.24
CA LEU A 42 -6.62 13.82 0.62
C LEU A 42 -5.80 12.63 1.13
N MET A 43 -5.65 12.50 2.44
CA MET A 43 -4.93 11.38 3.05
C MET A 43 -5.85 10.54 3.92
N THR A 44 -5.75 9.23 3.78
CA THR A 44 -6.29 8.24 4.71
C THR A 44 -5.15 7.55 5.44
N PRO A 45 -5.36 7.06 6.67
CA PRO A 45 -4.49 6.02 7.23
C PRO A 45 -4.49 4.81 6.28
N HIS A 46 -3.51 3.91 6.38
CA HIS A 46 -3.41 2.71 5.55
C HIS A 46 -4.54 1.70 5.85
N ILE A 47 -5.75 2.00 5.37
CA ILE A 47 -7.00 1.29 5.70
C ILE A 47 -7.90 1.09 4.48
N ALA A 48 -7.47 1.38 3.25
CA ALA A 48 -8.29 1.25 2.05
C ALA A 48 -8.96 -0.14 1.89
N VAL A 49 -8.33 -1.19 2.42
CA VAL A 49 -8.80 -2.57 2.31
C VAL A 49 -9.55 -3.06 3.56
N ARG A 50 -9.56 -2.29 4.66
CA ARG A 50 -10.04 -2.75 5.98
C ARG A 50 -11.47 -3.31 5.95
N ASP A 51 -12.37 -2.60 5.28
CA ASP A 51 -13.80 -2.92 5.23
C ASP A 51 -14.24 -3.49 3.87
N ALA A 52 -13.29 -3.98 3.07
CA ALA A 52 -13.60 -4.61 1.80
C ALA A 52 -14.40 -5.92 2.03
N GLY A 53 -15.53 -6.07 1.32
CA GLY A 53 -16.36 -7.26 1.40
C GLY A 53 -15.57 -8.54 1.09
N ASN A 54 -15.80 -9.58 1.89
CA ASN A 54 -15.19 -10.92 1.77
C ASN A 54 -13.65 -10.94 1.88
N ILE A 55 -13.01 -9.90 2.41
CA ILE A 55 -11.54 -9.84 2.52
C ILE A 55 -10.97 -10.94 3.42
N ASN A 56 -11.68 -11.26 4.51
CA ASN A 56 -11.25 -12.30 5.43
C ASN A 56 -11.31 -13.68 4.76
N ASP A 57 -12.42 -14.00 4.08
CA ASP A 57 -12.59 -15.28 3.40
C ASP A 57 -11.51 -15.49 2.34
N ARG A 58 -11.29 -14.49 1.47
CA ARG A 58 -10.25 -14.55 0.44
C ARG A 58 -8.84 -14.73 1.00
N ARG A 59 -8.53 -14.08 2.14
CA ARG A 59 -7.23 -14.23 2.82
C ARG A 59 -7.06 -15.64 3.38
N TYR A 60 -8.10 -16.16 4.04
CA TYR A 60 -8.07 -17.50 4.61
C TYR A 60 -8.00 -18.59 3.54
N GLU A 61 -8.70 -18.43 2.42
CA GLU A 61 -8.61 -19.35 1.28
C GLU A 61 -7.17 -19.53 0.81
N ILE A 62 -6.47 -18.42 0.51
CA ILE A 62 -5.06 -18.46 0.06
C ILE A 62 -4.15 -19.04 1.15
N LEU A 63 -4.34 -18.62 2.41
CA LEU A 63 -3.50 -19.08 3.52
C LEU A 63 -3.63 -20.60 3.73
N ILE A 64 -4.87 -21.11 3.75
CA ILE A 64 -5.15 -22.52 3.98
C ILE A 64 -4.65 -23.37 2.80
N ASP A 65 -4.85 -22.91 1.56
CA ASP A 65 -4.36 -23.62 0.38
C ASP A 65 -2.83 -23.71 0.37
N ASN A 66 -2.14 -22.60 0.63
CA ASN A 66 -0.69 -22.59 0.71
C ASN A 66 -0.14 -23.40 1.90
N ALA A 67 -0.85 -23.44 3.03
CA ALA A 67 -0.46 -24.31 4.15
C ALA A 67 -0.51 -25.80 3.76
N ARG A 68 -1.53 -26.23 3.00
CA ARG A 68 -1.63 -27.60 2.48
C ARG A 68 -0.52 -27.92 1.49
N ARG A 69 -0.29 -27.05 0.50
CA ARG A 69 0.77 -27.18 -0.51
C ARG A 69 2.15 -27.28 0.15
N PHE A 70 2.41 -26.43 1.14
CA PHE A 70 3.67 -26.44 1.90
C PHE A 70 3.91 -27.80 2.58
N LEU A 71 2.89 -28.36 3.24
CA LEU A 71 3.00 -29.67 3.90
C LEU A 71 3.18 -30.82 2.89
N ALA A 72 2.64 -30.69 1.69
CA ALA A 72 2.76 -31.67 0.61
C ALA A 72 4.06 -31.52 -0.21
N GLY A 73 4.86 -30.46 0.02
CA GLY A 73 6.03 -30.14 -0.80
C GLY A 73 5.68 -29.65 -2.22
N GLU A 74 4.46 -29.15 -2.40
CA GLU A 74 3.97 -28.60 -3.66
C GLU A 74 4.31 -27.11 -3.81
N GLU A 75 4.29 -26.61 -5.05
CA GLU A 75 4.48 -25.18 -5.29
C GLU A 75 3.36 -24.34 -4.69
N LEU A 76 3.74 -23.26 -4.01
CA LEU A 76 2.82 -22.29 -3.42
C LEU A 76 2.22 -21.39 -4.50
N THR A 77 1.03 -20.86 -4.23
CA THR A 77 0.42 -19.78 -5.00
C THR A 77 0.88 -18.42 -4.49
N ASN A 78 0.91 -17.41 -5.36
CA ASN A 78 1.33 -16.04 -5.02
C ASN A 78 2.73 -15.95 -4.39
N VAL A 79 3.69 -16.72 -4.94
CA VAL A 79 5.09 -16.67 -4.49
C VAL A 79 5.66 -15.28 -4.78
N VAL A 80 6.14 -14.61 -3.73
CA VAL A 80 6.80 -13.31 -3.82
C VAL A 80 8.31 -13.50 -3.92
N ASP A 81 8.93 -12.96 -4.96
CA ASP A 81 10.38 -12.90 -5.08
C ASP A 81 10.89 -11.65 -4.36
N LYS A 82 11.40 -11.82 -3.13
CA LYS A 82 11.90 -10.72 -2.31
C LYS A 82 13.06 -9.96 -2.96
N SER A 83 13.78 -10.55 -3.92
CA SER A 83 14.83 -9.85 -4.67
C SER A 83 14.25 -8.85 -5.69
N LYS A 84 13.00 -9.07 -6.15
CA LYS A 84 12.31 -8.25 -7.14
C LYS A 84 11.24 -7.34 -6.54
N TRP A 85 10.91 -7.51 -5.26
CA TRP A 85 9.84 -6.79 -4.57
C TRP A 85 8.43 -7.01 -5.15
N TYR A 86 8.23 -8.11 -5.89
CA TYR A 86 6.92 -8.64 -6.30
C TYR A 86 6.95 -10.17 -6.39
#